data_AF-A0A673GLS0-F1
#
_entry.id   AF-A0A673GLS0-F1
#
_cell.length_a   1.000
_cell.length_b   1.000
_cell.length_c   1.000
_cell.angle_alpha   90.00
_cell.angle_beta   90.00
_cell.angle_gamma   90.00
#
_symmetry.space_group_name_H-M   'P 1'
#
loop_
_entity.id
_entity.type
_entity.pdbx_description
1 polymer ?
#
loop_
_entity_poly.entity_id
_entity_poly.type
_entity_poly.pdbx_seq_one_letter_code
_entity_poly.pdbx_strand_id
1 'polypeptide(L)'
;MPNMSLSLKYICHLQHCFSGKRKERLFQFLYEMLQTPDMRSCIWWVQSNNGTFQFSSQNKEKLAEMWGRRKGNRKTMTYQKMARALRNYSRTGEICKVKRKLTYQFTERTLRGLQNNSQRFMGS
;
A
#
# COMPACT_ATOMS: atom_id res chain seq x y z
N MET A 1 23.36 14.49 -22.81
CA MET A 1 22.41 13.46 -23.28
C MET A 1 22.38 12.34 -22.23
N PRO A 2 21.39 12.28 -21.32
CA PRO A 2 21.40 11.27 -20.27
C PRO A 2 21.10 9.89 -20.85
N ASN A 3 22.06 8.98 -20.66
CA ASN A 3 22.09 7.61 -21.14
C ASN A 3 21.06 6.73 -20.40
N MET A 4 20.33 5.90 -21.14
CA MET A 4 19.23 4.99 -20.77
C MET A 4 19.55 3.91 -19.70
N SER A 5 20.61 4.06 -18.91
CA SER A 5 21.08 3.06 -17.94
C SER A 5 20.29 3.05 -16.61
N LEU A 6 19.51 4.08 -16.28
CA LEU A 6 18.76 4.14 -15.02
C LEU A 6 17.44 3.32 -15.02
N SER A 7 17.05 2.71 -16.13
CA SER A 7 15.77 1.98 -16.24
C SER A 7 15.83 0.51 -15.81
N LEU A 8 16.98 -0.05 -15.45
CA LEU A 8 17.09 -1.47 -15.09
C LEU A 8 16.97 -1.76 -13.58
N LYS A 9 17.11 -0.76 -12.71
CA LYS A 9 16.89 -0.95 -11.26
C LYS A 9 15.42 -1.14 -10.89
N TYR A 10 14.50 -0.66 -11.73
CA TYR A 10 13.05 -0.71 -11.48
C TYR A 10 12.36 -1.97 -12.03
N ILE A 11 12.99 -2.67 -12.99
CA ILE A 11 12.37 -3.82 -13.69
C ILE A 11 12.64 -5.15 -12.95
N CYS A 12 13.69 -5.25 -12.12
CA CYS A 12 14.17 -6.51 -11.54
C CYS A 12 13.71 -6.85 -10.10
N HIS A 13 12.78 -6.10 -9.49
CA HIS A 13 12.22 -6.51 -8.18
C HIS A 13 11.01 -7.46 -8.28
N LEU A 14 10.65 -7.91 -9.48
CA LEU A 14 9.83 -9.09 -9.70
C LEU A 14 10.71 -10.35 -9.76
N GLN A 15 11.17 -10.86 -8.61
CA GLN A 15 11.33 -12.31 -8.45
C GLN A 15 11.22 -12.68 -6.97
N HIS A 16 10.25 -13.53 -6.69
CA HIS A 16 10.06 -14.25 -5.45
C HIS A 16 11.37 -14.92 -5.01
N CYS A 17 12.02 -14.43 -3.94
CA CYS A 17 12.87 -15.30 -3.14
C CYS A 17 11.95 -16.09 -2.19
N PHE A 18 11.80 -17.38 -2.49
CA PHE A 18 11.37 -18.46 -1.62
C PHE A 18 12.25 -18.55 -0.36
N SER A 19 12.12 -17.56 0.51
CA SER A 19 12.70 -17.54 1.85
C SER A 19 11.52 -17.25 2.78
N GLY A 20 11.38 -17.98 3.89
CA GLY A 20 10.23 -18.03 4.82
C GLY A 20 9.73 -16.70 5.45
N LYS A 21 9.89 -15.56 4.78
CA LYS A 21 9.29 -14.27 5.06
C LYS A 21 7.77 -14.37 4.85
N ARG A 22 7.01 -13.98 5.88
CA ARG A 22 5.54 -13.92 5.84
C ARG A 22 5.08 -13.15 4.60
N LYS A 23 4.11 -13.72 3.86
CA LYS A 23 3.50 -13.07 2.70
C LYS A 23 2.99 -11.68 3.07
N GLU A 24 3.40 -10.68 2.29
CA GLU A 24 2.97 -9.30 2.50
C GLU A 24 1.44 -9.16 2.52
N ARG A 25 0.95 -8.35 3.46
CA ARG A 25 -0.47 -8.02 3.65
C ARG A 25 -0.81 -6.66 3.03
N LEU A 26 -2.06 -6.48 2.60
CA LEU A 26 -2.53 -5.27 1.90
C LEU A 26 -2.22 -3.98 2.68
N PHE A 27 -2.38 -3.96 4.00
CA PHE A 27 -2.14 -2.75 4.79
C PHE A 27 -0.66 -2.28 4.73
N GLN A 28 0.29 -3.20 4.55
CA GLN A 28 1.72 -2.88 4.38
C GLN A 28 1.96 -2.23 3.02
N PHE A 29 1.41 -2.83 1.97
CA PHE A 29 1.43 -2.26 0.62
C PHE A 29 0.80 -0.86 0.58
N LEU A 30 -0.36 -0.66 1.21
CA LEU A 30 -1.01 0.65 1.23
C LEU A 30 -0.14 1.72 1.92
N TYR A 31 0.55 1.35 3.00
CA TYR A 31 1.47 2.24 3.66
C TYR A 31 2.67 2.61 2.76
N GLU A 32 3.26 1.64 2.05
CA GLU A 32 4.32 1.88 1.05
C GLU A 32 3.85 2.84 -0.05
N MET A 33 2.64 2.64 -0.58
CA MET A 33 2.05 3.52 -1.58
C MET A 33 1.80 4.94 -1.03
N LEU A 34 1.47 5.07 0.25
CA LEU A 34 1.31 6.36 0.92
C LEU A 34 2.65 7.10 1.13
N GLN A 35 3.78 6.41 1.08
CA GLN A 35 5.12 7.04 1.10
C GLN A 35 5.65 7.36 -0.30
N THR A 36 5.01 6.84 -1.36
CA THR A 36 5.49 6.99 -2.74
C THR A 36 4.89 8.25 -3.39
N PRO A 37 5.70 9.27 -3.74
CA PRO A 37 5.19 10.53 -4.30
C PRO A 37 4.33 10.36 -5.56
N ASP A 38 4.72 9.46 -6.45
CA ASP A 38 4.01 9.18 -7.71
C ASP A 38 2.61 8.59 -7.51
N MET A 39 2.33 8.06 -6.31
CA MET A 39 1.05 7.46 -5.95
C MET A 39 0.06 8.45 -5.36
N ARG A 40 0.43 9.72 -5.15
CA ARG A 40 -0.45 10.77 -4.61
C ARG A 40 -1.74 10.98 -5.41
N SER A 41 -1.72 10.69 -6.71
CA SER A 41 -2.90 10.74 -7.58
C SER A 41 -3.91 9.61 -7.31
N CYS A 42 -3.48 8.55 -6.62
CA CYS A 42 -4.26 7.35 -6.31
C CYS A 42 -4.64 7.25 -4.84
N ILE A 43 -3.73 7.59 -3.93
CA ILE A 43 -3.91 7.50 -2.48
C ILE A 43 -3.04 8.57 -1.78
N TRP A 44 -3.55 9.18 -0.72
CA TRP A 44 -2.81 10.19 0.04
C TRP A 44 -3.19 10.20 1.53
N TRP A 45 -2.27 10.71 2.35
CA TRP A 45 -2.56 11.05 3.74
C TRP A 45 -3.51 12.25 3.80
N VAL A 46 -4.62 12.09 4.50
CA VAL A 46 -5.47 13.22 4.92
C VAL A 46 -4.86 13.85 6.17
N GLN A 47 -4.46 13.00 7.14
CA GLN A 47 -3.77 13.37 8.37
C GLN A 47 -2.77 12.25 8.67
N SER A 48 -1.48 12.47 8.43
CA SER A 48 -0.46 11.43 8.53
C SER A 48 -0.17 11.01 9.98
N ASN A 49 -0.22 11.97 10.91
CA ASN A 49 0.03 11.76 12.34
C ASN A 49 -0.96 10.78 13.01
N ASN A 50 -2.22 10.78 12.59
CA ASN A 50 -3.25 9.88 13.11
C ASN A 50 -3.54 8.69 12.18
N GLY A 51 -2.78 8.55 11.09
CA GLY A 51 -2.91 7.45 10.16
C GLY A 51 -4.13 7.52 9.24
N THR A 52 -4.77 8.68 9.07
CA THR A 52 -5.94 8.84 8.18
C THR A 52 -5.51 9.07 6.74
N PHE A 53 -6.02 8.23 5.84
CA PHE A 53 -5.73 8.30 4.41
C PHE A 53 -7.01 8.18 3.57
N GLN A 54 -6.92 8.61 2.31
CA GLN A 54 -8.03 8.59 1.37
C GLN A 54 -7.58 8.09 0.00
N PHE A 55 -8.46 7.31 -0.65
CA PHE A 55 -8.29 6.90 -2.04
C PHE A 55 -8.92 7.92 -3.00
N SER A 56 -8.32 8.08 -4.18
CA SER A 56 -8.85 8.86 -5.29
C SER A 56 -10.17 8.28 -5.80
N SER A 57 -11.17 9.13 -6.07
CA SER A 57 -12.40 8.65 -6.72
C SER A 57 -12.15 8.14 -8.14
N GLN A 58 -11.20 8.75 -8.86
CA GLN A 58 -10.89 8.45 -10.26
C GLN A 58 -9.84 7.33 -10.38
N ASN A 59 -8.79 7.33 -9.56
CA ASN A 59 -7.62 6.47 -9.77
C ASN A 59 -7.51 5.28 -8.80
N LYS A 60 -8.50 5.04 -7.94
CA LYS A 60 -8.51 3.91 -6.99
C LYS A 60 -8.37 2.53 -7.66
N GLU A 61 -8.84 2.37 -8.90
CA GLU A 61 -8.73 1.10 -9.61
C GLU A 61 -7.27 0.80 -9.99
N LYS A 62 -6.50 1.82 -10.41
CA LYS A 62 -5.06 1.67 -10.72
C LYS A 62 -4.28 1.11 -9.54
N LEU A 63 -4.55 1.60 -8.33
CA LEU A 63 -3.93 1.10 -7.09
C LEU A 63 -4.35 -0.35 -6.79
N ALA A 64 -5.63 -0.68 -6.99
CA ALA A 64 -6.15 -2.03 -6.78
C ALA A 64 -5.52 -3.03 -7.76
N GLU A 65 -5.40 -2.66 -9.04
CA GLU A 65 -4.72 -3.46 -10.05
C GLU A 65 -3.24 -3.69 -9.70
N MET A 66 -2.54 -2.64 -9.25
CA MET A 66 -1.16 -2.75 -8.81
C MET A 66 -1.00 -3.75 -7.66
N TRP A 67 -1.91 -3.73 -6.68
CA TRP A 67 -1.96 -4.75 -5.63
C TRP A 67 -2.17 -6.15 -6.20
N GLY A 68 -3.09 -6.30 -7.16
CA GLY A 68 -3.33 -7.57 -7.85
C GLY A 68 -2.10 -8.12 -8.54
N ARG A 69 -1.37 -7.26 -9.27
CA ARG A 69 -0.11 -7.60 -9.95
C ARG A 69 0.97 -7.99 -8.95
N ARG A 70 1.16 -7.22 -7.87
CA ARG A 70 2.12 -7.51 -6.79
C ARG A 70 1.89 -8.86 -6.11
N LYS A 71 0.63 -9.30 -6.05
CA LYS A 71 0.26 -10.61 -5.49
C LYS A 71 0.21 -11.75 -6.51
N GLY A 72 0.43 -11.48 -7.80
CA GLY A 72 0.29 -12.48 -8.86
C GLY A 72 -1.12 -13.04 -8.97
N ASN A 73 -2.15 -12.22 -8.70
CA ASN A 73 -3.53 -12.69 -8.76
C ASN A 73 -3.91 -13.10 -10.18
N ARG A 74 -4.46 -14.31 -10.34
CA ARG A 74 -4.96 -14.81 -11.63
C ARG A 74 -6.13 -13.98 -12.20
N LYS A 75 -6.91 -13.33 -11.32
CA LYS A 75 -8.03 -12.46 -11.68
C LYS A 75 -7.73 -11.03 -11.28
N THR A 76 -8.23 -10.06 -12.05
CA THR A 76 -8.09 -8.64 -11.76
C THR A 76 -8.59 -8.29 -10.36
N MET A 77 -7.72 -7.61 -9.61
CA MET A 77 -8.07 -6.98 -8.34
C MET A 77 -8.72 -5.64 -8.62
N THR A 78 -9.96 -5.47 -8.16
CA THR A 78 -10.71 -4.21 -8.27
C THR A 78 -10.77 -3.52 -6.91
N TYR A 79 -11.05 -2.22 -6.90
CA TYR A 79 -11.22 -1.48 -5.65
C TYR A 79 -12.32 -2.10 -4.78
N GLN A 80 -13.41 -2.61 -5.37
CA GLN A 80 -14.48 -3.27 -4.63
C GLN A 80 -13.98 -4.48 -3.82
N LYS A 81 -13.14 -5.33 -4.43
CA LYS A 81 -12.53 -6.50 -3.77
C LYS A 81 -11.51 -6.07 -2.71
N MET A 82 -10.70 -5.06 -3.02
CA MET A 82 -9.75 -4.48 -2.07
C MET A 82 -10.47 -3.87 -0.85
N ALA A 83 -11.56 -3.13 -1.08
CA ALA A 83 -12.40 -2.55 -0.03
C ALA A 83 -13.07 -3.62 0.83
N ARG A 84 -13.37 -4.81 0.27
CA ARG A 84 -13.82 -5.96 1.09
C ARG A 84 -12.72 -6.40 2.06
N ALA A 85 -11.46 -6.49 1.63
CA ALA A 85 -10.35 -6.80 2.51
C ALA A 85 -10.14 -5.71 3.59
N LEU A 86 -10.27 -4.43 3.23
CA LEU A 86 -10.20 -3.32 4.19
C LEU A 86 -11.25 -3.40 5.29
N ARG A 87 -12.49 -3.81 4.97
CA ARG A 87 -13.53 -4.03 5.99
C ARG A 87 -13.16 -5.17 6.95
N ASN A 88 -12.50 -6.21 6.46
CA ASN A 88 -12.03 -7.29 7.34
C ASN A 88 -10.97 -6.79 8.34
N TYR A 89 -10.16 -5.80 7.98
CA TYR A 89 -9.18 -5.20 8.90
C TYR A 89 -9.80 -4.43 10.05
N SER A 90 -11.06 -3.99 9.94
CA SER A 90 -11.75 -3.39 11.08
C SER A 90 -12.01 -4.40 12.19
N ARG A 91 -12.08 -5.70 11.87
CA ARG A 91 -12.19 -6.78 12.86
C ARG A 91 -10.85 -7.14 13.49
N THR A 92 -9.78 -7.13 12.70
CA THR A 92 -8.43 -7.52 13.17
C THR A 92 -7.62 -6.36 13.74
N GLY A 93 -8.08 -5.12 13.56
CA GLY A 93 -7.56 -3.94 14.22
C GLY A 93 -6.41 -3.24 13.51
N GLU A 94 -6.13 -3.54 12.24
CA GLU A 94 -5.09 -2.83 11.49
C GLU A 94 -5.60 -1.52 10.88
N ILE A 95 -6.81 -1.54 10.32
CA ILE A 95 -7.42 -0.41 9.61
C ILE A 95 -8.91 -0.31 9.97
N CYS A 96 -9.33 0.90 10.33
CA CYS A 96 -10.72 1.25 10.59
C CYS A 96 -11.33 2.04 9.42
N LYS A 97 -12.63 1.83 9.17
CA LYS A 97 -13.39 2.66 8.22
C LYS A 97 -13.81 3.96 8.91
N VAL A 98 -13.46 5.09 8.31
CA VAL A 98 -13.94 6.42 8.73
C VAL A 98 -15.28 6.72 8.06
N LYS A 99 -16.21 7.43 8.71
CA LYS A 99 -17.50 7.87 8.12
C LYS A 99 -17.31 9.02 7.10
N ARG A 100 -16.43 8.81 6.13
CA ARG A 100 -16.10 9.70 5.01
C ARG A 100 -15.83 8.86 3.75
N LYS A 101 -16.18 9.38 2.59
CA LYS A 101 -16.06 8.67 1.31
C LYS A 101 -14.60 8.28 1.04
N LEU A 102 -14.37 7.00 0.76
CA LEU A 102 -13.05 6.44 0.42
C LEU A 102 -11.94 6.68 1.48
N THR A 103 -12.31 7.02 2.71
CA THR A 103 -11.37 7.33 3.79
C THR A 103 -11.29 6.19 4.80
N TYR A 104 -10.08 5.90 5.22
CA TYR A 104 -9.72 4.86 6.18
C TYR A 104 -8.63 5.37 7.10
N GLN A 105 -8.44 4.68 8.22
CA GLN A 105 -7.46 5.07 9.22
C GLN A 105 -6.69 3.84 9.71
N PHE A 106 -5.36 3.89 9.71
CA PHE A 106 -4.56 2.91 10.43
C PHE A 106 -4.77 3.09 11.93
N THR A 107 -4.85 1.99 12.68
CA THR A 107 -4.78 2.10 14.14
C THR A 107 -3.39 2.55 14.58
N GLU A 108 -3.31 3.23 15.73
CA GLU A 108 -2.05 3.74 16.26
C GLU A 108 -0.97 2.64 16.36
N ARG A 109 -1.35 1.48 16.91
CA ARG A 109 -0.45 0.31 17.02
C ARG A 109 0.12 -0.10 15.67
N THR A 110 -0.71 -0.12 14.63
CA THR A 110 -0.32 -0.54 13.28
C THR A 110 0.57 0.51 12.63
N LEU A 111 0.20 1.78 12.73
CA LEU A 111 0.97 2.89 12.16
C LEU A 111 2.37 2.96 12.75
N ARG A 112 2.50 2.90 14.09
CA ARG A 112 3.81 2.86 14.78
C ARG A 112 4.65 1.67 14.31
N GLY A 113 4.05 0.49 14.20
CA GLY A 113 4.74 -0.71 13.71
C GLY A 113 5.25 -0.57 12.27
N LEU A 114 4.49 0.08 11.38
CA LEU A 114 4.88 0.35 10.00
C LEU A 114 6.03 1.38 9.90
N GLN A 115 5.96 2.45 10.70
CA GLN A 115 7.00 3.48 10.76
C GLN A 115 8.34 2.91 11.24
N ASN A 116 8.32 2.12 12.32
CA ASN A 116 9.53 1.51 12.89
C ASN A 116 10.22 0.56 11.89
N ASN A 117 9.43 -0.22 11.15
CA ASN A 117 9.99 -1.10 10.13
C ASN A 117 10.60 -0.33 8.96
N SER A 118 10.07 0.85 8.62
CA SER A 118 10.57 1.66 7.52
C SER A 118 11.92 2.30 7.82
N GLN A 119 12.18 2.71 9.07
CA GLN A 119 13.47 3.29 9.47
C GLN A 119 14.63 2.28 9.42
N ARG A 120 14.35 1.00 9.62
CA ARG A 120 15.36 -0.07 9.53
C ARG A 120 15.94 -0.29 8.12
N PHE A 121 15.27 0.17 7.06
CA PHE A 121 15.72 -0.01 5.68
C PHE A 121 16.40 1.23 5.07
N MET A 122 16.33 2.39 5.73
CA MET A 122 17.00 3.63 5.28
C MET A 122 18.20 4.01 6.16
N GLY A 123 18.56 3.15 7.13
CA GLY A 123 19.66 3.36 8.08
C GLY A 123 20.83 2.37 7.92
N SER A 124 21.12 1.91 6.69
CA SER A 124 22.34 1.15 6.36
C SER A 124 22.90 1.63 5.04
#